data_AF-A0A952QQ92-F1
#
_entry.id   AF-A0A952QQ92-F1
#
_cell.length_a   1.000
_cell.length_b   1.000
_cell.length_c   1.000
_cell.angle_alpha   90.00
_cell.angle_beta   90.00
_cell.angle_gamma   90.00
#
_symmetry.space_group_name_H-M   'P 1'
#
loop_
_entity.id
_entity.type
_entity.pdbx_description
1 polymer ?
#
loop_
_entity_poly.entity_id
_entity_poly.type
_entity_poly.pdbx_seq_one_letter_code
_entity_poly.pdbx_strand_id
1 'polypeptide(L)'
;MIATARRWLVCPLMSFLLGFSAADVLVYADEPGSSPQVTISQVRVGLSDHGPVVLLSADGKTIPVFVDHTVAASIQAALTGEKLPRPLSHELMHTILESLGGRVVRTVITLKAGTYYGSLTVAFQGQEKVFDSRSSDSIALAIHFHAPILVARDMLDAVGKSSLEPKPESL
;
A
#
# COMPACT_ATOMS: atom_id res chain seq x y z
N MET A 1 49.39 -25.40 49.74
CA MET A 1 48.63 -24.27 49.17
C MET A 1 48.55 -24.45 47.67
N ILE A 2 47.36 -24.21 47.12
CA ILE A 2 46.98 -24.10 45.69
C ILE A 2 46.57 -25.41 45.01
N ALA A 3 45.24 -25.60 45.04
CA ALA A 3 44.48 -26.38 44.09
C ALA A 3 44.50 -25.72 42.70
N THR A 4 44.46 -26.51 41.63
CA THR A 4 43.84 -26.02 40.39
C THR A 4 43.08 -27.14 39.70
N ALA A 5 41.76 -26.96 39.66
CA ALA A 5 40.79 -27.80 39.01
C ALA A 5 40.52 -27.29 37.58
N ARG A 6 40.14 -28.25 36.70
CA ARG A 6 39.25 -28.13 35.53
C ARG A 6 39.58 -27.06 34.47
N ARG A 7 39.73 -27.52 33.22
CA ARG A 7 38.70 -27.28 32.19
C ARG A 7 38.85 -28.26 31.02
N TRP A 8 37.75 -28.94 30.76
CA TRP A 8 37.56 -29.83 29.62
C TRP A 8 37.39 -29.01 28.33
N LEU A 9 37.83 -29.63 27.24
CA LEU A 9 37.69 -29.17 25.86
C LEU A 9 36.24 -28.77 25.55
N VAL A 10 36.03 -27.56 25.03
CA VAL A 10 34.86 -27.23 24.20
C VAL A 10 35.28 -26.22 23.14
N CYS A 11 35.31 -26.65 21.89
CA CYS A 11 34.79 -25.92 20.71
C CYS A 11 35.33 -26.59 19.43
N PRO A 12 34.63 -27.57 18.84
CA PRO A 12 34.77 -27.76 17.42
C PRO A 12 34.00 -26.63 16.72
N LEU A 13 34.68 -25.99 15.77
CA LEU A 13 34.06 -25.24 14.70
C LEU A 13 32.89 -26.05 14.12
N MET A 14 31.68 -25.52 14.18
CA MET A 14 30.68 -25.77 13.17
C MET A 14 29.98 -24.46 12.85
N SER A 15 30.48 -23.82 11.80
CA SER A 15 29.72 -22.92 10.96
C SER A 15 28.40 -23.59 10.58
N PHE A 16 27.29 -23.07 11.11
CA PHE A 16 25.97 -23.30 10.55
C PHE A 16 25.44 -21.96 10.05
N LEU A 17 26.05 -21.50 8.97
CA LEU A 17 25.44 -20.59 8.01
C LEU A 17 24.33 -21.38 7.31
N LEU A 18 23.14 -21.40 7.91
CA LEU A 18 21.94 -21.71 7.15
C LEU A 18 21.55 -20.43 6.41
N GLY A 19 21.99 -20.37 5.15
CA GLY A 19 21.55 -19.36 4.20
C GLY A 19 20.04 -19.42 4.04
N PHE A 20 19.38 -18.33 4.40
CA PHE A 20 18.05 -18.04 3.89
C PHE A 20 18.24 -17.64 2.42
N SER A 21 18.06 -18.59 1.51
CA SER A 21 18.13 -18.31 0.07
C SER A 21 16.95 -17.40 -0.28
N ALA A 22 17.25 -16.14 -0.56
CA ALA A 22 16.32 -15.11 -1.02
C ALA A 22 15.97 -15.27 -2.51
N ALA A 23 15.72 -16.50 -2.94
CA ALA A 23 15.31 -16.79 -4.31
C ALA A 23 13.78 -16.75 -4.38
N ASP A 24 13.31 -15.60 -4.87
CA ASP A 24 12.16 -15.45 -5.73
C ASP A 24 10.78 -15.70 -5.11
N VAL A 25 10.38 -14.82 -4.19
CA VAL A 25 9.01 -14.30 -4.30
C VAL A 25 8.99 -13.56 -5.63
N LEU A 26 8.33 -14.14 -6.63
CA LEU A 26 8.24 -13.56 -7.97
C LEU A 26 7.52 -12.20 -7.88
N VAL A 27 8.33 -11.15 -7.83
CA VAL A 27 7.90 -9.76 -7.92
C VAL A 27 7.72 -9.44 -9.40
N TYR A 28 6.47 -9.46 -9.85
CA TYR A 28 6.09 -8.99 -11.19
C TYR A 28 5.48 -7.60 -11.03
N ALA A 29 6.32 -6.57 -11.05
CA ALA A 29 5.85 -5.22 -11.25
C ALA A 29 5.71 -4.99 -12.76
N ASP A 30 4.53 -4.59 -13.22
CA ASP A 30 4.39 -4.01 -14.55
C ASP A 30 5.27 -2.75 -14.58
N GLU A 31 6.23 -2.68 -15.51
CA GLU A 31 7.04 -1.47 -15.70
C GLU A 31 6.09 -0.29 -15.86
N PRO A 32 6.28 0.84 -15.12
CA PRO A 32 5.39 1.97 -15.22
C PRO A 32 5.38 2.42 -16.69
N GLY A 33 4.22 2.26 -17.34
CA GLY A 33 4.05 2.61 -18.75
C GLY A 33 4.53 4.03 -19.02
N SER A 34 5.08 4.26 -20.22
CA SER A 34 5.76 5.49 -20.68
C SER A 34 4.97 6.81 -20.52
N SER A 35 3.72 6.78 -20.08
CA SER A 35 2.90 7.97 -19.81
C SER A 35 3.46 8.73 -18.60
N PRO A 36 3.46 10.08 -18.63
CA PRO A 36 3.71 10.87 -17.43
C PRO A 36 2.71 10.53 -16.33
N GLN A 37 3.15 10.62 -15.08
CA GLN A 37 2.33 10.35 -13.89
C GLN A 37 1.79 11.66 -13.31
N VAL A 38 0.58 11.60 -12.74
CA VAL A 38 -0.05 12.71 -12.02
C VAL A 38 -0.31 12.30 -10.59
N THR A 39 0.05 13.17 -9.65
CA THR A 39 -0.25 12.99 -8.24
C THR A 39 -1.70 13.33 -7.95
N ILE A 40 -2.41 12.43 -7.27
CA ILE A 40 -3.75 12.68 -6.77
C ILE A 40 -3.70 13.77 -5.69
N SER A 41 -4.45 14.86 -5.91
CA SER A 41 -4.49 16.01 -5.00
C SER A 41 -5.50 15.84 -3.88
N GLN A 42 -6.54 15.03 -4.09
CA GLN A 42 -7.58 14.79 -3.11
C GLN A 42 -8.13 13.38 -3.20
N VAL A 43 -8.36 12.76 -2.04
CA VAL A 43 -9.10 11.50 -1.91
C VAL A 43 -10.36 11.74 -1.08
N ARG A 44 -11.50 11.22 -1.53
CA ARG A 44 -12.76 11.17 -0.77
C ARG A 44 -13.31 9.76 -0.77
N VAL A 45 -14.04 9.41 0.29
CA VAL A 45 -14.89 8.22 0.31
C VAL A 45 -16.34 8.67 0.19
N GLY A 46 -17.14 7.93 -0.56
CA GLY A 46 -18.57 8.17 -0.70
C GLY A 46 -19.34 6.88 -0.95
N LEU A 47 -20.65 7.02 -1.11
CA LEU A 47 -21.56 5.93 -1.43
C LEU A 47 -22.23 6.19 -2.78
N SER A 48 -22.42 5.13 -3.55
CA SER A 48 -23.11 5.15 -4.85
C SER A 48 -24.15 4.03 -4.90
N ASP A 49 -24.95 3.99 -5.96
CA ASP A 49 -25.89 2.90 -6.22
C ASP A 49 -25.20 1.52 -6.41
N HIS A 50 -23.89 1.51 -6.64
CA HIS A 50 -23.06 0.31 -6.78
C HIS A 50 -22.26 -0.02 -5.51
N GLY A 51 -22.55 0.67 -4.40
CA GLY A 51 -21.83 0.52 -3.13
C GLY A 51 -20.75 1.59 -2.90
N PRO A 52 -19.83 1.34 -1.96
CA PRO A 52 -18.80 2.29 -1.57
C PRO A 52 -17.85 2.64 -2.71
N VAL A 53 -17.46 3.90 -2.80
CA VAL A 53 -16.58 4.43 -3.83
C VAL A 53 -15.53 5.34 -3.23
N VAL A 54 -14.29 5.16 -3.67
CA VAL A 54 -13.18 6.07 -3.41
C VAL A 54 -13.00 6.95 -4.63
N LEU A 55 -13.02 8.26 -4.42
CA LEU A 55 -12.87 9.28 -5.46
C LEU A 55 -11.45 9.83 -5.40
N LEU A 56 -10.69 9.62 -6.48
CA LEU A 56 -9.34 10.16 -6.65
C LEU A 56 -9.40 11.37 -7.57
N SER A 57 -9.08 12.56 -7.07
CA SER A 57 -9.16 13.81 -7.84
C SER A 57 -7.80 14.43 -8.10
N ALA A 58 -7.58 14.88 -9.33
CA ALA A 58 -6.43 15.69 -9.76
C ALA A 58 -6.79 16.47 -11.04
N ASP A 59 -6.19 17.65 -11.23
CA ASP A 59 -6.37 18.48 -12.43
C ASP A 59 -7.85 18.74 -12.81
N GLY A 60 -8.71 18.92 -11.81
CA GLY A 60 -10.16 19.13 -12.02
C GLY A 60 -10.92 17.90 -12.53
N LYS A 61 -10.30 16.72 -12.53
CA LYS A 61 -10.91 15.44 -12.90
C LYS A 61 -10.93 14.49 -11.70
N THR A 62 -11.93 13.61 -11.67
CA THR A 62 -12.13 12.62 -10.61
C THR A 62 -12.30 11.23 -11.20
N ILE A 63 -11.54 10.27 -10.68
CA ILE A 63 -11.62 8.85 -11.01
C ILE A 63 -12.36 8.13 -9.88
N PRO A 64 -13.50 7.46 -10.16
CA PRO A 64 -14.17 6.60 -9.20
C PRO A 64 -13.51 5.22 -9.16
N VAL A 65 -13.19 4.74 -7.95
CA VAL A 65 -12.70 3.40 -7.67
C VAL A 65 -13.68 2.74 -6.69
N PHE A 66 -14.47 1.80 -7.17
CA PHE A 66 -15.42 1.06 -6.32
C PHE A 66 -14.68 0.07 -5.43
N VAL A 67 -15.06 0.01 -4.17
CA VAL A 67 -14.38 -0.81 -3.16
C VAL A 67 -15.40 -1.44 -2.21
N ASP A 68 -14.96 -2.45 -1.47
CA ASP A 68 -15.77 -3.07 -0.42
C ASP A 68 -15.91 -2.12 0.79
N HIS A 69 -16.99 -2.32 1.57
CA HIS A 69 -17.30 -1.52 2.76
C HIS A 69 -16.15 -1.47 3.78
N THR A 70 -15.46 -2.58 3.99
CA THR A 70 -14.34 -2.66 4.95
C THR A 70 -13.13 -1.84 4.49
N VAL A 71 -12.87 -1.81 3.18
CA VAL A 71 -11.79 -1.00 2.59
C VAL A 71 -12.15 0.49 2.66
N ALA A 72 -13.38 0.83 2.29
CA ALA A 72 -13.90 2.21 2.41
C ALA A 72 -13.82 2.72 3.85
N ALA A 73 -14.24 1.91 4.83
CA ALA A 73 -14.15 2.26 6.24
C ALA A 73 -12.70 2.47 6.70
N SER A 74 -11.77 1.61 6.28
CA SER A 74 -10.35 1.77 6.62
C SER A 74 -9.74 3.04 6.04
N ILE A 75 -10.07 3.35 4.78
CA ILE A 75 -9.62 4.59 4.12
C ILE A 75 -10.24 5.81 4.82
N GLN A 76 -11.54 5.79 5.09
CA GLN A 76 -12.26 6.89 5.73
C GLN A 76 -11.68 7.20 7.11
N ALA A 77 -11.45 6.17 7.93
CA ALA A 77 -10.87 6.31 9.25
C ALA A 77 -9.44 6.90 9.18
N ALA A 78 -8.62 6.45 8.23
CA ALA A 78 -7.28 6.98 8.01
C ALA A 78 -7.30 8.46 7.55
N LEU A 79 -8.26 8.84 6.69
CA LEU A 79 -8.43 10.21 6.22
C LEU A 79 -8.92 11.17 7.32
N THR A 80 -9.77 10.70 8.24
CA THR A 80 -10.30 11.52 9.35
C THR A 80 -9.45 11.47 10.61
N GLY A 81 -8.49 10.55 10.68
CA GLY A 81 -7.75 10.25 11.91
C GLY A 81 -8.61 9.59 12.99
N GLU A 82 -9.75 8.99 12.61
CA GLU A 82 -10.61 8.26 13.53
C GLU A 82 -9.93 6.95 13.97
N LYS A 83 -9.89 6.70 15.28
CA LYS A 83 -9.40 5.44 15.84
C LYS A 83 -10.55 4.49 16.09
N LEU A 84 -10.60 3.41 15.33
CA LEU A 84 -11.60 2.36 15.50
C LEU A 84 -11.28 1.52 16.77
N PRO A 85 -12.30 0.92 17.42
CA PRO A 85 -12.09 0.09 18.63
C PRO A 85 -11.15 -1.10 18.42
N ARG A 86 -11.11 -1.64 17.20
CA ARG A 86 -10.20 -2.70 16.77
C ARG A 86 -9.65 -2.34 15.39
N PRO A 87 -8.37 -2.64 15.10
CA PRO A 87 -7.78 -2.31 13.83
C PRO A 87 -8.39 -3.14 12.70
N LEU A 88 -8.67 -2.47 11.57
CA LEU A 88 -9.02 -3.15 10.32
C LEU A 88 -7.75 -3.68 9.63
N SER A 89 -7.92 -4.50 8.60
CA SER A 89 -6.80 -5.20 7.93
C SER A 89 -5.70 -4.25 7.43
N HIS A 90 -6.05 -3.11 6.82
CA HIS A 90 -5.03 -2.18 6.29
C HIS A 90 -4.31 -1.40 7.39
N GLU A 91 -4.97 -1.10 8.52
CA GLU A 91 -4.32 -0.54 9.71
C GLU A 91 -3.39 -1.58 10.36
N LEU A 92 -3.84 -2.84 10.45
CA LEU A 92 -2.99 -3.94 10.92
C LEU A 92 -1.76 -4.11 10.03
N MET A 93 -1.92 -4.10 8.70
CA MET A 93 -0.81 -4.18 7.76
C MET A 93 0.14 -2.98 7.87
N HIS A 94 -0.40 -1.77 8.04
CA HIS A 94 0.39 -0.56 8.29
C HIS A 94 1.27 -0.73 9.55
N THR A 95 0.67 -1.07 10.68
CA THR A 95 1.39 -1.22 11.95
C THR A 95 2.42 -2.36 11.91
N ILE A 96 2.11 -3.49 11.27
CA ILE A 96 3.08 -4.57 11.06
C ILE A 96 4.26 -4.08 10.22
N LEU A 97 3.99 -3.48 9.05
CA LEU A 97 5.04 -3.05 8.14
C LEU A 97 5.93 -1.96 8.76
N GLU A 98 5.32 -0.97 9.42
CA GLU A 98 6.03 0.08 10.15
C GLU A 98 6.90 -0.51 11.28
N SER A 99 6.36 -1.44 12.07
CA SER A 99 7.11 -2.08 13.16
C SER A 99 8.34 -2.87 12.69
N LEU A 100 8.29 -3.38 11.45
CA LEU A 100 9.40 -4.07 10.82
C LEU A 100 10.40 -3.10 10.16
N GLY A 101 10.13 -1.79 10.16
CA GLY A 101 10.96 -0.77 9.50
C GLY A 101 10.70 -0.63 8.01
N GLY A 102 9.57 -1.14 7.52
CA GLY A 102 9.09 -0.93 6.16
C GLY A 102 8.26 0.35 6.05
N ARG A 103 8.29 1.00 4.90
CA ARG A 103 7.51 2.21 4.63
C ARG A 103 6.96 2.20 3.21
N VAL A 104 5.67 2.46 3.04
CA VAL A 104 5.13 2.74 1.71
C VAL A 104 5.68 4.08 1.21
N VAL A 105 6.35 4.06 0.06
CA VAL A 105 6.96 5.24 -0.57
C VAL A 105 5.95 5.94 -1.47
N ARG A 106 5.20 5.16 -2.25
CA ARG A 106 4.17 5.62 -3.18
C ARG A 106 3.32 4.45 -3.65
N THR A 107 2.19 4.75 -4.26
CA THR A 107 1.48 3.80 -5.12
C THR A 107 1.19 4.42 -6.49
N VAL A 108 1.27 3.62 -7.55
CA VAL A 108 0.86 4.00 -8.90
C VAL A 108 -0.35 3.19 -9.28
N ILE A 109 -1.44 3.85 -9.67
CA ILE A 109 -2.66 3.20 -10.15
C ILE A 109 -2.72 3.29 -11.67
N THR A 110 -2.92 2.14 -12.30
CA THR A 110 -3.05 2.00 -13.75
C THR A 110 -4.37 1.32 -14.10
N LEU A 111 -4.77 1.38 -15.38
CA LEU A 111 -5.99 0.79 -15.90
C LEU A 111 -5.65 -0.10 -17.09
N LYS A 112 -6.03 -1.37 -17.02
CA LYS A 112 -5.84 -2.34 -18.10
C LYS A 112 -7.12 -3.13 -18.31
N ALA A 113 -7.65 -3.08 -19.53
CA ALA A 113 -8.89 -3.78 -19.92
C ALA A 113 -10.07 -3.53 -18.96
N GLY A 114 -10.22 -2.30 -18.45
CA GLY A 114 -11.30 -1.93 -17.53
C GLY A 114 -11.05 -2.26 -16.05
N THR A 115 -9.91 -2.88 -15.72
CA THR A 115 -9.53 -3.24 -14.35
C THR A 115 -8.43 -2.33 -13.84
N TYR A 116 -8.61 -1.77 -12.64
CA TYR A 116 -7.58 -0.98 -11.97
C TYR A 116 -6.55 -1.88 -11.28
N TYR A 117 -5.27 -1.56 -11.47
CA TYR A 117 -4.13 -2.21 -10.83
C TYR A 117 -3.39 -1.20 -9.97
N GLY A 118 -2.80 -1.66 -8.87
CA GLY A 118 -1.97 -0.86 -7.98
C GLY A 118 -0.56 -1.41 -7.94
N SER A 119 0.43 -0.55 -8.19
CA SER A 119 1.85 -0.85 -7.99
C SER A 119 2.31 -0.15 -6.71
N LEU A 120 2.41 -0.90 -5.62
CA LEU A 120 2.78 -0.38 -4.30
C LEU A 120 4.29 -0.42 -4.13
N THR A 121 4.95 0.74 -4.02
CA THR A 121 6.38 0.81 -3.75
C THR A 121 6.62 0.87 -2.24
N VAL A 122 7.36 -0.08 -1.69
CA VAL A 122 7.72 -0.16 -0.27
C VAL A 122 9.23 -0.10 -0.12
N ALA A 123 9.71 0.82 0.72
CA ALA A 123 11.09 0.88 1.15
C ALA A 123 11.30 0.01 2.39
N PHE A 124 12.36 -0.79 2.39
CA PHE A 124 12.79 -1.61 3.51
C PHE A 124 14.31 -1.77 3.46
N GLN A 125 15.01 -1.49 4.57
CA GLN A 125 16.47 -1.59 4.67
C GLN A 125 17.23 -0.86 3.55
N GLY A 126 16.74 0.33 3.15
CA GLY A 126 17.35 1.15 2.09
C GLY A 126 17.12 0.65 0.66
N GLN A 127 16.30 -0.38 0.47
CA GLN A 127 15.89 -0.88 -0.85
C GLN A 127 14.41 -0.60 -1.07
N GLU A 128 14.05 -0.22 -2.29
CA GLU A 128 12.66 -0.15 -2.72
C GLU A 128 12.26 -1.42 -3.47
N LYS A 129 11.09 -1.95 -3.15
CA LYS A 129 10.45 -3.05 -3.88
C LYS A 129 9.06 -2.62 -4.31
N VAL A 130 8.70 -2.96 -5.53
CA VAL A 130 7.37 -2.70 -6.08
C VAL A 130 6.56 -3.98 -5.99
N PHE A 131 5.34 -3.90 -5.47
CA PHE A 131 4.43 -5.02 -5.33
C PHE A 131 3.20 -4.80 -6.19
N ASP A 132 2.82 -5.82 -6.96
CA ASP A 132 1.50 -5.86 -7.59
C ASP A 132 0.42 -6.01 -6.52
N SER A 133 -0.68 -5.31 -6.70
CA SER A 133 -1.79 -5.25 -5.75
C SER A 133 -3.07 -4.76 -6.44
N ARG A 134 -4.22 -5.05 -5.82
CA ARG A 134 -5.46 -4.37 -6.21
C ARG A 134 -5.33 -2.89 -5.90
N SER A 135 -5.88 -2.04 -6.77
CA SER A 135 -5.85 -0.58 -6.59
C SER A 135 -6.38 -0.17 -5.21
N SER A 136 -7.48 -0.78 -4.75
CA SER A 136 -8.10 -0.52 -3.44
C SER A 136 -7.16 -0.73 -2.25
N ASP A 137 -6.37 -1.81 -2.26
CA ASP A 137 -5.45 -2.14 -1.16
C ASP A 137 -4.26 -1.18 -1.15
N SER A 138 -3.74 -0.86 -2.33
CA SER A 138 -2.62 0.06 -2.49
C SER A 138 -2.97 1.50 -2.10
N ILE A 139 -4.18 1.96 -2.44
CA ILE A 139 -4.72 3.26 -2.03
C ILE A 139 -4.85 3.32 -0.50
N ALA A 140 -5.43 2.28 0.11
CA ALA A 140 -5.57 2.22 1.56
C ALA A 140 -4.22 2.30 2.27
N LEU A 141 -3.24 1.49 1.86
CA LEU A 141 -1.90 1.53 2.44
C LEU A 141 -1.19 2.87 2.21
N ALA A 142 -1.33 3.46 1.02
CA ALA A 142 -0.75 4.77 0.75
C ALA A 142 -1.31 5.85 1.68
N ILE A 143 -2.62 5.84 1.95
CA ILE A 143 -3.25 6.80 2.87
C ILE A 143 -2.78 6.60 4.31
N HIS A 144 -2.72 5.34 4.79
CA HIS A 144 -2.22 5.02 6.13
C HIS A 144 -0.76 5.47 6.36
N PHE A 145 0.09 5.38 5.33
CA PHE A 145 1.49 5.82 5.38
C PHE A 145 1.71 7.28 4.97
N HIS A 146 0.64 8.02 4.64
CA HIS A 146 0.72 9.37 4.07
C HIS A 146 1.64 9.45 2.83
N ALA A 147 1.60 8.41 2.00
CA ALA A 147 2.37 8.30 0.77
C ALA A 147 1.58 8.84 -0.43
N PRO A 148 2.26 9.42 -1.44
CA PRO A 148 1.61 9.89 -2.66
C PRO A 148 0.95 8.74 -3.45
N ILE A 149 -0.26 9.01 -3.93
CA ILE A 149 -0.98 8.19 -4.89
C ILE A 149 -0.82 8.83 -6.27
N LEU A 150 -0.32 8.06 -7.23
CA LEU A 150 -0.05 8.51 -8.59
C LEU A 150 -0.96 7.76 -9.57
N VAL A 151 -1.35 8.41 -10.66
CA VAL A 151 -2.08 7.80 -11.78
C VAL A 151 -1.38 8.12 -13.09
N ALA A 152 -1.48 7.25 -14.09
CA ALA A 152 -1.04 7.60 -15.43
C ALA A 152 -1.88 8.76 -15.99
N ARG A 153 -1.24 9.75 -16.63
CA ARG A 153 -1.92 10.88 -17.29
C ARG A 153 -3.01 10.40 -18.25
N ASP A 154 -2.67 9.44 -19.12
CA ASP A 154 -3.60 8.92 -20.11
C ASP A 154 -4.83 8.27 -19.46
N MET A 155 -4.65 7.61 -18.30
CA MET A 155 -5.77 7.08 -17.51
C MET A 155 -6.64 8.21 -16.96
N LEU A 156 -6.04 9.24 -16.35
CA LEU A 156 -6.78 10.38 -15.81
C LEU A 156 -7.54 11.12 -16.92
N ASP A 157 -7.00 11.18 -18.13
CA ASP A 157 -7.70 11.75 -19.28
C ASP A 157 -8.82 10.87 -19.82
N ALA A 158 -8.60 9.56 -19.86
CA ALA A 158 -9.57 8.62 -20.42
C ALA A 158 -10.79 8.38 -19.51
N VAL A 159 -10.58 8.28 -18.20
CA VAL A 159 -11.66 7.91 -17.25
C VAL A 159 -12.00 8.97 -16.22
N GLY A 160 -11.17 10.01 -16.07
CA GLY A 160 -11.43 11.11 -15.15
C GLY A 160 -12.59 11.98 -15.61
N LYS A 161 -13.55 12.25 -14.71
CA LYS A 161 -14.73 13.08 -14.96
C LYS A 161 -14.61 14.43 -14.27
N SER A 162 -15.09 15.50 -14.89
CA SER A 162 -14.97 16.88 -14.37
C SER A 162 -15.82 17.19 -13.13
N SER A 163 -16.79 16.33 -12.80
CA SER A 163 -17.57 16.44 -11.56
C SER A 163 -18.12 15.06 -11.20
N LEU A 164 -17.80 14.62 -9.98
CA LEU A 164 -18.46 13.52 -9.30
C LEU A 164 -18.72 14.04 -7.88
N GLU A 165 -19.88 14.63 -7.68
CA GLU A 165 -20.34 14.90 -6.32
C GLU A 165 -20.81 13.57 -5.70
N PRO A 166 -20.20 13.11 -4.59
CA PRO A 166 -20.77 12.00 -3.85
C PRO A 166 -22.13 12.43 -3.32
N LYS A 167 -23.13 11.55 -3.45
CA LYS A 167 -24.46 11.81 -2.88
C LYS A 167 -24.30 11.91 -1.36
N PRO A 168 -24.73 13.01 -0.72
CA PRO A 168 -24.63 13.12 0.73
C PRO A 168 -25.72 12.24 1.35
N GLU A 169 -25.34 11.17 2.05
CA GLU A 169 -26.20 10.59 3.10
C GLU A 169 -25.42 9.68 4.05
N SER A 170 -25.85 9.76 5.31
CA SER A 170 -25.26 9.25 6.55
C SER A 170 -24.92 7.76 6.52
N LEU A 171 -23.72 7.43 7.01
CA LEU A 171 -23.40 6.10 7.53
C LEU A 171 -24.35 5.70 8.66
#